data_AF-A0A3M1M6M7-F1
#
_entry.id   AF-A0A3M1M6M7-F1
#
_cell.length_a   1.000
_cell.length_b   1.000
_cell.length_c   1.000
_cell.angle_alpha   90.00
_cell.angle_beta   90.00
_cell.angle_gamma   90.00
#
_symmetry.space_group_name_H-M   'P 1'
#
loop_
_entity.id
_entity.type
_entity.pdbx_description
1 polymer ?
#
loop_
_entity_poly.entity_id
_entity_poly.type
_entity_poly.pdbx_seq_one_letter_code
_entity_poly.pdbx_strand_id
1 'polypeptide(L)' 'VDLPEEGDFGGAFGAARMGLIAAENADPAAICTRPPVAGSVAPDPALAGAFDAAHARYRAAYTAIREL' A
#
# COMPACT_ATOMS: atom_id res chain seq x y z
N VAL A 1 -5.63 6.28 4.62
CA VAL A 1 -4.41 5.55 4.22
C VAL A 1 -3.23 6.23 4.87
N ASP A 2 -2.36 5.46 5.52
CA ASP A 2 -1.20 5.99 6.22
C ASP A 2 -0.02 6.08 5.26
N LEU A 3 0.69 7.21 5.30
CA LEU A 3 1.90 7.49 4.56
C LEU A 3 3.09 7.17 5.45
N PRO A 4 3.97 6.21 5.08
CA PRO A 4 5.19 5.97 5.83
C PRO A 4 6.15 7.17 5.74
N GLU A 5 7.01 7.33 6.75
CA GLU A 5 8.19 8.20 6.64
C GLU A 5 9.12 7.76 5.51
N GLU A 6 9.96 8.68 5.06
CA GLU A 6 10.99 8.39 4.06
C GLU A 6 11.98 7.34 4.62
N GLY A 7 12.15 6.24 3.89
CA GLY A 7 13.03 5.16 4.29
C GLY A 7 12.97 3.98 3.32
N ASP A 8 13.94 3.07 3.42
CA ASP A 8 13.95 1.84 2.63
C ASP A 8 13.24 0.71 3.37
N PHE A 9 11.95 0.57 3.06
CA PHE A 9 11.10 -0.53 3.53
C PHE A 9 10.74 -1.48 2.39
N GLY A 10 11.54 -1.48 1.32
CA GLY A 10 11.30 -2.28 0.12
C GLY A 10 11.60 -3.76 0.28
N GLY A 11 11.48 -4.52 -0.81
CA GLY A 11 11.66 -5.97 -0.81
C GLY A 11 13.02 -6.45 -0.31
N ALA A 12 14.08 -5.67 -0.53
CA ALA A 12 15.43 -6.00 -0.05
C ALA A 12 15.52 -5.96 1.48
N PHE A 13 14.97 -4.92 2.12
CA PHE A 13 14.94 -4.82 3.57
C PHE A 13 14.07 -5.91 4.20
N GLY A 14 12.97 -6.28 3.53
CA GLY A 14 12.15 -7.44 3.90
C GLY A 14 12.97 -8.75 3.90
N ALA A 15 13.75 -9.00 2.86
CA ALA A 15 14.60 -10.19 2.78
C ALA A 15 15.67 -10.23 3.90
N ALA A 16 16.27 -9.08 4.23
CA ALA A 16 17.22 -8.98 5.33
C ALA A 16 16.58 -9.34 6.69
N ARG A 17 15.36 -8.86 6.96
CA ARG A 17 14.60 -9.22 8.17
C ARG A 17 14.30 -10.71 8.23
N MET A 18 14.02 -11.37 7.11
CA MET A 18 13.81 -12.83 7.07
C MET A 18 15.09 -13.59 7.45
N GLY A 19 16.25 -13.12 6.99
CA GLY A 19 17.54 -13.66 7.40
C GLY A 19 17.78 -13.54 8.91
N LEU A 20 17.46 -12.38 9.50
CA LEU A 20 17.54 -12.14 10.94
C LEU A 20 16.65 -13.10 11.73
N ILE A 21 15.38 -13.23 11.35
CA ILE A 21 14.41 -14.12 12.00
C ILE A 21 14.92 -15.57 12.00
N ALA A 22 15.42 -16.05 10.86
CA ALA A 22 15.93 -17.41 10.73
C ALA A 22 17.20 -17.64 11.56
N ALA A 23 18.09 -16.65 11.63
CA ALA A 23 19.34 -16.76 12.38
C ALA A 23 19.14 -16.73 13.89
N GLU A 24 18.21 -15.90 14.38
CA GLU A 24 18.00 -15.68 15.82
C GLU A 24 16.80 -16.46 16.39
N ASN A 25 16.06 -17.19 15.54
CA ASN A 25 14.79 -17.81 15.88
C ASN A 25 13.82 -16.81 16.54
N ALA A 26 13.86 -15.56 16.06
CA ALA A 26 13.10 -14.44 16.60
C ALA A 26 11.63 -14.52 16.19
N ASP A 27 10.73 -13.93 17.01
CA ASP A 27 9.31 -13.82 16.67
C ASP A 27 9.11 -12.91 15.43
N PRO A 28 8.55 -13.42 14.32
CA PRO A 28 8.30 -12.62 13.13
C PRO A 28 7.42 -11.39 13.39
N ALA A 29 6.45 -11.47 14.32
CA ALA A 29 5.57 -10.35 14.61
C ALA A 29 6.31 -9.18 15.28
N ALA A 30 7.35 -9.48 16.06
CA ALA A 30 8.20 -8.48 16.69
C ALA A 30 9.19 -7.84 15.71
N ILE A 31 9.58 -8.53 14.64
CA ILE A 31 10.55 -8.03 13.63
C ILE A 31 9.86 -7.31 12.47
N CYS A 32 8.71 -7.82 11.99
CA CYS A 32 7.97 -7.27 10.86
C CYS A 32 6.99 -6.16 11.28
N THR A 33 7.51 -5.16 11.99
CA THR A 33 6.72 -4.04 12.48
C THR A 33 6.45 -3.00 11.40
N ARG A 34 5.36 -2.23 11.59
CA ARG A 34 4.98 -1.12 10.72
C ARG A 34 6.06 -0.03 10.80
N PRO A 35 6.47 0.56 9.65
CA PRO A 35 7.35 1.72 9.69
C PRO A 35 6.68 2.92 10.36
N PRO A 36 7.46 3.91 10.81
CA PRO A 36 6.94 5.18 11.28
C PRO A 36 6.01 5.83 10.24
N VAL A 37 4.95 6.48 10.70
CA VAL A 37 3.93 7.13 9.85
C VAL A 37 4.19 8.62 9.81
N ALA A 38 4.49 9.16 8.62
CA ALA A 38 4.67 10.60 8.40
C ALA A 38 3.33 11.37 8.44
N GLY A 39 2.24 10.72 8.03
CA GLY A 39 0.91 11.31 8.06
C GLY A 39 -0.17 10.35 7.57
N SER A 40 -1.43 10.75 7.68
CA SER A 40 -2.57 9.94 7.26
C SER A 40 -3.50 10.74 6.36
N VAL A 41 -3.88 10.15 5.23
CA VAL A 41 -4.87 10.72 4.30
C VAL A 41 -6.23 10.08 4.57
N ALA A 42 -7.17 10.88 5.05
CA ALA A 42 -8.56 10.47 5.23
C ALA A 42 -9.37 10.65 3.93
N PRO A 43 -10.32 9.76 3.62
CA PRO A 43 -11.24 9.98 2.50
C PRO A 43 -12.17 11.16 2.82
N ASP A 44 -12.45 11.99 1.81
CA ASP A 44 -13.52 12.97 1.87
C ASP A 44 -14.85 12.31 1.47
N PRO A 45 -15.80 12.11 2.41
CA PRO A 45 -17.08 11.45 2.10
C PRO A 45 -17.94 12.24 1.11
N ALA A 46 -17.76 13.55 1.00
CA ALA A 46 -18.53 14.36 0.04
C ALA A 46 -18.15 14.04 -1.41
N LEU A 47 -16.93 13.52 -1.65
CA LEU A 47 -16.43 13.22 -2.98
C LEU A 47 -16.70 11.77 -3.42
N ALA A 48 -17.15 10.89 -2.53
CA ALA A 48 -17.29 9.46 -2.80
C ALA A 48 -18.13 9.17 -4.06
N GLY A 49 -19.33 9.74 -4.15
CA GLY A 49 -20.22 9.53 -5.30
C GLY A 49 -19.66 10.08 -6.63
N ALA A 50 -18.91 11.18 -6.57
CA ALA A 50 -18.26 11.75 -7.76
C ALA A 50 -17.14 10.85 -8.29
N PHE A 51 -16.32 10.29 -7.39
CA PHE A 51 -15.27 9.35 -7.74
C PHE A 51 -15.82 8.02 -8.26
N ASP A 52 -16.92 7.51 -7.70
CA ASP A 52 -17.59 6.30 -8.18
C ASP A 52 -18.09 6.47 -9.63
N ALA A 53 -18.76 7.58 -9.91
CA ALA A 53 -19.24 7.89 -11.27
C ALA A 53 -18.08 8.03 -12.27
N ALA A 54 -16.99 8.70 -11.88
CA ALA A 54 -15.81 8.85 -12.71
C ALA A 54 -15.11 7.50 -12.98
N HIS A 55 -14.96 6.66 -11.95
CA HIS A 55 -14.36 5.34 -12.06
C HIS A 55 -15.17 4.40 -12.97
N ALA A 56 -16.51 4.43 -12.89
CA ALA A 56 -17.38 3.68 -13.78
C ALA A 56 -17.19 4.08 -15.26
N ARG A 57 -17.10 5.38 -15.54
CA ARG A 57 -16.83 5.90 -16.90
C ARG A 57 -15.46 5.46 -17.40
N TYR A 58 -14.43 5.57 -16.56
CA TYR A 58 -13.08 5.10 -16.91
C TYR A 58 -13.08 3.62 -17.29
N ARG A 59 -13.72 2.76 -16.49
CA ARG A 59 -13.80 1.32 -16.78
C ARG A 59 -14.50 1.02 -18.09
N ALA A 60 -15.64 1.66 -18.35
CA ALA A 60 -16.38 1.47 -19.60
C ALA A 60 -15.53 1.86 -20.82
N ALA A 61 -14.84 3.00 -20.75
CA ALA A 61 -13.93 3.45 -21.79
C ALA A 61 -12.74 2.50 -21.98
N TYR A 62 -12.09 2.08 -20.88
CA TYR A 62 -10.96 1.15 -20.93
C TYR A 62 -11.33 -0.19 -21.57
N THR A 63 -12.47 -0.78 -21.21
CA THR A 63 -12.95 -2.02 -21.82
C THR A 63 -13.17 -1.84 -23.33
N ALA A 64 -13.87 -0.79 -23.74
CA ALA A 64 -14.16 -0.52 -25.15
C ALA A 64 -12.89 -0.31 -25.99
N ILE A 65 -11.85 0.32 -25.42
CA ILE A 65 -10.59 0.58 -26.12
C ILE A 65 -9.69 -0.65 -26.16
N ARG A 66 -9.62 -1.43 -25.08
CA ARG A 66 -8.75 -2.62 -25.01
C ARG A 66 -9.20 -3.75 -25.94
N GLU A 67 -10.46 -3.76 -26.33
CA GLU A 67 -11.05 -4.76 -27.25
C GLU A 67 -10.87 -4.40 -28.73
N LEU A 68 -10.26 -3.25 -29.04
CA LEU A 68 -9.82 -2.84 -30.38
C LEU A 68 -8.42 -3.38 -30.69
#